data_AF-A0A4T0FRI7-F1
#
_entry.id   AF-A0A4T0FRI7-F1
#
_cell.length_a   1.000
_cell.length_b   1.000
_cell.length_c   1.000
_cell.angle_alpha   90.00
_cell.angle_beta   90.00
_cell.angle_gamma   90.00
#
_symmetry.space_group_name_H-M   'P 1'
#
loop_
_entity.id
_entity.type
_entity.pdbx_description
1 polymer ?
#
loop_
_entity_poly.entity_id
_entity_poly.type
_entity_poly.pdbx_seq_one_letter_code
_entity_poly.pdbx_strand_id
1 'polypeptide(L)'
;MSQSQAIKASVLIVRPPYITPQLSPFKDAYFQYNRLLTNALSSKFFVDFYYQQGSLSQRYFKQREHLRQLQEWGYSNYPDEQLTQPDLDVTENKRDSDDSLTSITRRGDRSVSLVLKDGSLPTAAVQPGESLDEAALRAAYTQLGRDIDLWLVSKLPIAVNKDKEGVDNYILLSYILNGKPAIEVDYPVKQEIRLPNNFVDLLPIQ
;
A
#
# COMPACT_ATOMS: atom_id res chain seq x y z
N MET A 1 12.07 28.73 -39.83
CA MET A 1 11.32 28.98 -38.58
C MET A 1 10.73 27.65 -38.14
N SER A 2 11.43 26.89 -37.30
CA SER A 2 10.91 25.63 -36.74
C SER A 2 9.73 25.97 -35.84
N GLN A 3 8.54 25.41 -36.09
CA GLN A 3 7.42 25.56 -35.16
C GLN A 3 7.85 24.94 -33.83
N SER A 4 7.89 25.75 -32.76
CA SER A 4 8.09 25.26 -31.41
C SER A 4 6.85 24.46 -31.02
N GLN A 5 6.92 23.14 -31.11
CA GLN A 5 5.82 22.28 -30.72
C GLN A 5 5.55 22.49 -29.22
N ALA A 6 4.32 22.85 -28.86
CA ALA A 6 3.95 23.05 -27.47
C ALA A 6 4.16 21.73 -26.72
N ILE A 7 4.91 21.76 -25.62
CA ILE A 7 5.16 20.57 -24.79
C ILE A 7 4.13 20.57 -23.65
N LYS A 8 3.58 19.39 -23.34
CA LYS A 8 2.70 19.17 -22.19
C LYS A 8 3.45 18.42 -21.09
N ALA A 9 3.13 18.73 -19.84
CA ALA A 9 3.60 18.01 -18.67
C ALA A 9 2.39 17.50 -17.88
N SER A 10 2.43 16.25 -17.45
CA SER A 10 1.37 15.60 -16.69
C SER A 10 1.93 14.91 -15.45
N VAL A 11 1.11 14.80 -14.41
CA VAL A 11 1.49 14.13 -13.15
C VAL A 11 0.69 12.85 -12.99
N LEU A 12 1.41 11.75 -12.80
CA LEU A 12 0.87 10.51 -12.28
C LEU A 12 1.00 10.52 -10.75
N ILE A 13 -0.13 10.67 -10.06
CA ILE A 13 -0.17 10.69 -8.60
C ILE A 13 -0.53 9.29 -8.10
N VAL A 14 0.33 8.72 -7.27
CA VAL A 14 0.18 7.35 -6.73
C VAL A 14 0.14 7.38 -5.21
N ARG A 15 -0.78 6.61 -4.63
CA ARG A 15 -0.83 6.28 -3.20
C ARG A 15 -0.20 4.90 -3.02
N PRO A 16 0.95 4.78 -2.32
CA PRO A 16 1.62 3.47 -2.13
C PRO A 16 0.81 2.54 -1.22
N PRO A 17 0.99 1.21 -1.31
CA PRO A 17 0.37 0.28 -0.35
C PRO A 17 0.93 0.55 1.06
N TYR A 18 0.05 0.54 2.06
CA TYR A 18 0.41 0.71 3.48
C TYR A 18 0.02 -0.50 4.34
N ILE A 19 -0.63 -1.51 3.73
CA ILE A 19 -0.93 -2.81 4.36
C ILE A 19 -0.27 -3.90 3.54
N THR A 20 0.10 -5.01 4.18
CA THR A 20 0.61 -6.19 3.49
C THR A 20 -0.46 -6.80 2.55
N PRO A 21 -0.06 -7.23 1.33
CA PRO A 21 -0.96 -7.90 0.40
C PRO A 21 -1.47 -9.22 0.95
N GLN A 22 -2.68 -9.60 0.53
CA GLN A 22 -3.22 -10.91 0.85
C GLN A 22 -2.36 -12.00 0.22
N LEU A 23 -2.03 -13.01 1.00
CA LEU A 23 -1.23 -14.13 0.54
C LEU A 23 -2.08 -15.02 -0.39
N SER A 24 -1.44 -15.55 -1.43
CA SER A 24 -2.02 -16.63 -2.23
C SER A 24 -2.15 -17.89 -1.37
N PRO A 25 -3.17 -18.74 -1.57
CA PRO A 25 -3.33 -19.99 -0.82
C PRO A 25 -2.09 -20.88 -0.84
N PHE A 26 -1.35 -20.88 -1.96
CA PHE A 26 -0.08 -21.60 -2.06
C PHE A 26 1.01 -21.01 -1.15
N LYS A 27 1.14 -19.67 -1.11
CA LYS A 27 2.14 -19.00 -0.26
C LYS A 27 1.82 -19.21 1.21
N ASP A 28 0.55 -19.14 1.58
CA ASP A 28 0.11 -19.42 2.95
C ASP A 28 0.47 -20.86 3.37
N ALA A 29 0.13 -21.86 2.55
CA ALA A 29 0.52 -23.24 2.81
C ALA A 29 2.04 -23.44 2.91
N TYR A 30 2.82 -22.78 2.04
CA TYR A 30 4.28 -22.80 2.08
C TYR A 30 4.84 -22.22 3.39
N PHE A 31 4.34 -21.06 3.84
CA PHE A 31 4.78 -20.46 5.10
C PHE A 31 4.35 -21.29 6.31
N GLN A 32 3.15 -21.87 6.29
CA GLN A 32 2.69 -22.78 7.33
C GLN A 32 3.60 -24.00 7.42
N TYR A 33 3.93 -24.63 6.29
CA TYR A 33 4.87 -25.75 6.22
C TYR A 33 6.23 -25.39 6.80
N ASN A 34 6.82 -24.27 6.36
CA ASN A 34 8.12 -23.83 6.85
C ASN A 34 8.09 -23.46 8.34
N ARG A 35 6.99 -22.90 8.85
CA ARG A 35 6.81 -22.64 10.27
C ARG A 35 6.84 -23.95 11.06
N LEU A 36 6.14 -24.98 10.59
CA LEU A 36 6.15 -26.31 11.22
C LEU A 36 7.53 -26.96 11.16
N LEU A 37 8.20 -26.91 10.01
CA LEU A 37 9.56 -27.44 9.85
C LEU A 37 10.54 -26.73 10.78
N THR A 38 10.48 -25.39 10.84
CA THR A 38 11.33 -24.59 11.73
C THR A 38 11.05 -24.92 13.20
N ASN A 39 9.79 -25.11 13.57
CA ASN A 39 9.41 -25.53 14.93
C ASN A 39 9.91 -26.94 15.28
N ALA A 40 9.97 -27.85 14.31
CA ALA A 40 10.47 -29.20 14.51
C ALA A 40 12.01 -29.25 14.63
N LEU A 41 12.72 -28.39 13.89
CA LEU A 41 14.18 -28.31 13.90
C LEU A 41 14.73 -27.40 14.99
N SER A 42 13.92 -26.50 15.54
CA SER A 42 14.36 -25.56 16.57
C SER A 42 14.60 -26.26 17.90
N SER A 43 15.54 -25.71 18.68
CA SER A 43 15.70 -26.13 20.07
C SER A 43 14.47 -25.76 20.89
N LYS A 44 14.20 -26.52 21.96
CA LYS A 44 13.13 -26.21 22.91
C LYS A 44 13.28 -24.78 23.46
N PHE A 45 12.17 -24.08 23.59
CA PHE A 45 12.14 -22.76 24.20
C PHE A 45 12.53 -22.83 25.68
N PHE A 46 13.52 -22.04 26.10
CA PHE A 46 14.02 -22.06 27.47
C PHE A 46 13.25 -21.06 28.35
N VAL A 47 12.18 -21.56 28.99
CA VAL A 47 11.22 -20.74 29.76
C VAL A 47 11.90 -19.98 30.91
N ASP A 48 12.81 -20.64 31.63
CA ASP A 48 13.42 -20.09 32.85
C ASP A 48 14.37 -18.91 32.60
N PHE A 49 14.85 -18.74 31.36
CA PHE A 49 15.64 -17.58 30.98
C PHE A 49 14.80 -16.31 30.80
N TYR A 50 13.59 -16.45 30.28
CA TYR A 50 12.70 -15.31 30.02
C TYR A 50 11.75 -15.02 31.19
N TYR A 51 11.41 -16.05 31.96
CA TYR A 51 10.46 -15.95 33.07
C TYR A 51 11.09 -16.42 34.37
N GLN A 52 10.97 -15.59 35.40
CA GLN A 52 11.34 -15.98 36.75
C GLN A 52 10.49 -17.16 37.20
N GLN A 53 11.12 -18.15 37.84
CA GLN A 53 10.44 -19.34 38.34
C GLN A 53 9.38 -18.96 39.38
N GLY A 54 8.16 -19.47 39.21
CA GLY A 54 7.03 -19.19 40.09
C GLY A 54 6.32 -17.85 39.82
N SER A 55 6.79 -17.04 38.87
CA SER A 55 6.11 -15.81 38.47
C SER A 55 4.74 -16.10 37.84
N LEU A 56 3.77 -15.20 38.04
CA LEU A 56 2.49 -15.23 37.33
C LEU A 56 2.69 -15.26 35.80
N SER A 57 3.67 -14.53 35.28
CA SER A 57 3.97 -14.53 33.84
C SER A 57 4.42 -15.90 33.33
N GLN A 58 5.17 -16.66 34.14
CA GLN A 58 5.58 -18.03 33.80
C GLN A 58 4.36 -18.95 33.74
N ARG A 59 3.45 -18.84 34.71
CA ARG A 59 2.23 -19.65 34.78
C ARG A 59 1.27 -19.32 33.63
N TYR A 60 1.09 -18.03 33.31
CA TYR A 60 0.32 -17.61 32.13
C TYR A 60 0.91 -18.14 30.83
N PHE A 61 2.23 -18.11 30.68
CA PHE A 61 2.91 -18.70 29.53
C PHE A 61 2.63 -20.21 29.42
N LYS A 62 2.79 -20.97 30.51
CA LYS A 62 2.52 -22.42 30.56
C LYS A 62 1.06 -22.73 30.22
N GLN A 63 0.10 -21.99 30.79
CA GLN A 63 -1.32 -22.13 30.47
C GLN A 63 -1.59 -21.88 28.98
N ARG A 64 -1.04 -20.81 28.41
CA ARG A 64 -1.24 -20.48 27.00
C ARG A 64 -0.65 -21.53 26.07
N GLU A 65 0.56 -22.00 26.35
CA GLU A 65 1.16 -23.11 25.59
C GLU A 65 0.36 -24.40 25.76
N HIS A 66 -0.17 -24.68 26.96
CA HIS A 66 -1.01 -25.84 27.20
C HIS A 66 -2.28 -25.81 26.31
N LEU A 67 -2.99 -24.69 26.32
CA LEU A 67 -4.19 -24.49 25.50
C LEU A 67 -3.87 -24.53 23.99
N ARG A 68 -2.76 -23.90 23.57
CA ARG A 68 -2.30 -23.92 22.18
C ARG A 68 -2.01 -25.35 21.70
N GLN A 69 -1.29 -26.14 22.50
CA GLN A 69 -0.96 -27.54 22.17
C GLN A 69 -2.21 -28.42 22.14
N LEU A 70 -3.16 -28.24 23.06
CA LEU A 70 -4.44 -28.95 23.00
C LEU A 70 -5.22 -28.62 21.72
N GLN A 71 -5.26 -27.35 21.32
CA GLN A 71 -5.96 -26.93 20.11
C GLN A 71 -5.27 -27.45 18.83
N GLU A 72 -3.94 -27.38 18.77
CA GLU A 72 -3.18 -27.79 17.58
C GLU A 72 -3.03 -29.31 17.48
N TRP A 73 -2.77 -30.00 18.60
CA TRP A 73 -2.33 -31.40 18.64
C TRP A 73 -3.22 -32.34 19.47
N GLY A 74 -4.13 -31.83 20.30
CA GLY A 74 -5.03 -32.62 21.14
C GLY A 74 -4.43 -33.15 22.45
N TYR A 75 -3.15 -32.89 22.72
CA TYR A 75 -2.47 -33.21 23.98
C TYR A 75 -1.44 -32.12 24.31
N SER A 76 -1.00 -32.04 25.58
CA SER A 76 -0.04 -31.03 26.02
C SER A 76 0.99 -31.60 26.98
N ASN A 77 2.23 -31.13 26.84
CA ASN A 77 3.33 -31.45 27.75
C ASN A 77 3.42 -30.48 28.94
N TYR A 78 2.65 -29.39 28.92
CA TYR A 78 2.58 -28.43 30.02
C TYR A 78 1.45 -28.83 30.98
N PRO A 79 1.62 -28.65 32.31
CA PRO A 79 0.52 -28.83 33.25
C PRO A 79 -0.54 -27.75 33.03
N ASP A 80 -1.80 -28.10 33.31
CA ASP A 80 -2.90 -27.14 33.36
C ASP A 80 -2.78 -26.32 34.66
N GLU A 81 -2.52 -25.02 34.53
CA GLU A 81 -2.39 -24.07 35.64
C GLU A 81 -3.76 -23.48 36.06
N GLN A 82 -4.83 -23.77 35.32
CA GLN A 82 -6.21 -23.33 35.57
C GLN A 82 -6.33 -21.81 35.79
N LEU A 83 -5.53 -21.04 35.05
CA LEU A 83 -5.54 -19.59 35.12
C LEU A 83 -6.49 -19.00 34.07
N THR A 84 -7.41 -18.15 34.53
CA THR A 84 -8.19 -17.28 33.63
C THR A 84 -7.26 -16.21 33.07
N GLN A 85 -7.10 -16.18 31.74
CA GLN A 85 -6.37 -15.10 31.10
C GLN A 85 -7.17 -13.80 31.25
N PRO A 86 -6.51 -12.67 31.55
CA PRO A 86 -7.18 -11.38 31.43
C PRO A 86 -7.58 -11.19 29.97
N ASP A 87 -8.86 -10.92 29.71
CA ASP A 87 -9.32 -10.50 28.38
C ASP A 87 -8.64 -9.18 28.05
N LEU A 88 -7.55 -9.26 27.29
CA LEU A 88 -7.05 -8.13 26.56
C LEU A 88 -7.95 -8.01 25.34
N ASP A 89 -8.80 -6.99 25.32
CA ASP A 89 -9.53 -6.60 24.12
C ASP A 89 -8.52 -6.06 23.10
N VAL A 90 -7.85 -6.99 22.41
CA VAL A 90 -7.06 -6.70 21.23
C VAL A 90 -8.06 -6.42 20.15
N THR A 91 -8.51 -5.17 20.10
CA THR A 91 -9.16 -4.62 18.92
C THR A 91 -8.13 -4.65 17.80
N GLU A 92 -8.10 -5.78 17.07
CA GLU A 92 -7.35 -5.83 15.82
C GLU A 92 -7.87 -4.71 14.94
N ASN A 93 -6.95 -3.92 14.38
CA ASN A 93 -7.29 -2.98 13.32
C ASN A 93 -7.85 -3.81 12.18
N LYS A 94 -9.18 -3.96 12.13
CA LYS A 94 -9.85 -4.66 11.06
C LYS A 94 -9.41 -4.02 9.77
N ARG A 95 -9.08 -4.87 8.81
CA ARG A 95 -8.74 -4.48 7.44
C ARG A 95 -9.98 -4.01 6.68
N ASP A 96 -10.91 -3.35 7.37
CA ASP A 96 -12.14 -2.82 6.82
C ASP A 96 -11.77 -1.51 6.11
N SER A 97 -11.43 -1.68 4.84
CA SER A 97 -11.11 -0.62 3.90
C SER A 97 -12.37 -0.42 3.06
N ASP A 98 -12.92 0.80 3.08
CA ASP A 98 -14.01 1.19 2.18
C ASP A 98 -13.54 0.96 0.75
N ASP A 99 -14.12 -0.03 0.05
CA ASP A 99 -13.70 -0.40 -1.32
C ASP A 99 -14.27 0.55 -2.40
N SER A 100 -14.90 1.66 -2.00
CA SER A 100 -15.41 2.68 -2.91
C SER A 100 -14.30 3.32 -3.76
N LEU A 101 -14.52 3.45 -5.07
CA LEU A 101 -13.59 4.07 -6.03
C LEU A 101 -13.22 5.53 -5.70
N THR A 102 -14.04 6.23 -4.90
CA THR A 102 -13.81 7.61 -4.47
C THR A 102 -12.97 7.70 -3.20
N SER A 103 -12.70 6.59 -2.53
CA SER A 103 -11.94 6.56 -1.28
C SER A 103 -10.46 6.29 -1.53
N ILE A 104 -9.61 7.15 -0.96
CA ILE A 104 -8.15 6.99 -0.98
C ILE A 104 -7.68 5.80 -0.11
N THR A 105 -8.45 5.48 0.94
CA THR A 105 -8.14 4.41 1.90
C THR A 105 -8.56 3.03 1.39
N ARG A 106 -9.19 2.95 0.21
CA ARG A 106 -9.56 1.68 -0.43
C ARG A 106 -8.32 0.89 -0.81
N ARG A 107 -8.39 -0.45 -0.79
CA ARG A 107 -7.29 -1.33 -1.27
C ARG A 107 -5.93 -0.90 -0.71
N GLY A 108 -5.84 -0.76 0.62
CA GLY A 108 -4.61 -0.33 1.30
C GLY A 108 -3.41 -1.25 1.07
N ASP A 109 -3.64 -2.43 0.50
CA ASP A 109 -2.66 -3.42 0.13
C ASP A 109 -2.13 -3.33 -1.29
N ARG A 110 -2.66 -2.41 -2.09
CA ARG A 110 -2.23 -2.15 -3.47
C ARG A 110 -1.92 -0.69 -3.67
N SER A 111 -1.05 -0.40 -4.62
CA SER A 111 -0.88 0.98 -5.09
C SER A 111 -2.11 1.43 -5.85
N VAL A 112 -2.59 2.61 -5.52
CA VAL A 112 -3.75 3.21 -6.16
C VAL A 112 -3.35 4.51 -6.82
N SER A 113 -3.84 4.74 -8.03
CA SER A 113 -3.55 5.96 -8.80
C SER A 113 -4.68 6.93 -8.63
N LEU A 114 -4.39 8.22 -8.68
CA LEU A 114 -5.40 9.28 -8.69
C LEU A 114 -5.62 9.71 -10.15
N VAL A 115 -6.86 9.60 -10.62
CA VAL A 115 -7.25 9.86 -12.01
C VAL A 115 -8.53 10.69 -12.04
N LEU A 116 -8.56 11.75 -12.84
CA LEU A 116 -9.75 12.59 -13.02
C LEU A 116 -10.94 11.76 -13.52
N LYS A 117 -12.18 12.21 -13.31
CA LYS A 117 -13.40 11.51 -13.76
C LYS A 117 -13.40 11.19 -15.26
N ASP A 118 -12.70 12.00 -16.06
CA ASP A 118 -12.54 11.80 -17.50
C ASP A 118 -11.53 10.67 -17.85
N GLY A 119 -10.89 10.06 -16.86
CA GLY A 119 -9.87 9.02 -17.04
C GLY A 119 -8.49 9.56 -17.42
N SER A 120 -8.31 10.89 -17.40
CA SER A 120 -7.08 11.59 -17.75
C SER A 120 -6.24 11.94 -16.52
N LEU A 121 -4.94 12.15 -16.74
CA LEU A 121 -4.02 12.65 -15.73
C LEU A 121 -4.06 14.19 -15.70
N PRO A 122 -3.83 14.82 -14.53
CA PRO A 122 -3.64 16.26 -14.46
C PRO A 122 -2.51 16.70 -15.39
N THR A 123 -2.86 17.48 -16.41
CA THR A 123 -1.97 17.87 -17.51
C THR A 123 -2.02 19.38 -17.74
N ALA A 124 -0.86 20.01 -17.96
CA ALA A 124 -0.75 21.41 -18.35
C ALA A 124 0.29 21.61 -19.46
N ALA A 125 0.12 22.64 -20.27
CA ALA A 125 1.16 23.10 -21.19
C ALA A 125 2.30 23.76 -20.41
N VAL A 126 3.54 23.48 -20.81
CA VAL A 126 4.76 24.04 -20.20
C VAL A 126 4.92 25.49 -20.65
N GLN A 127 5.09 26.40 -19.70
CA GLN A 127 5.30 27.81 -19.98
C GLN A 127 6.77 28.12 -20.28
N PRO A 128 7.09 29.20 -21.03
CA PRO A 128 8.47 29.61 -21.26
C PRO A 128 9.19 29.92 -19.94
N GLY A 129 10.31 29.25 -19.68
CA GLY A 129 11.10 29.42 -18.45
C GLY A 129 10.67 28.55 -17.27
N GLU A 130 9.60 27.76 -17.42
CA GLU A 130 9.13 26.79 -16.43
C GLU A 130 9.77 25.43 -16.68
N SER A 131 10.15 24.72 -15.61
CA SER A 131 10.63 23.34 -15.69
C SER A 131 9.47 22.33 -15.81
N LEU A 132 9.75 21.12 -16.27
CA LEU A 132 8.72 20.07 -16.41
C LEU A 132 8.10 19.71 -15.06
N ASP A 133 8.89 19.67 -13.99
CA ASP A 133 8.45 19.43 -12.62
C ASP A 133 7.50 20.52 -12.11
N GLU A 134 7.85 21.79 -12.33
CA GLU A 134 7.00 22.92 -11.94
C GLU A 134 5.70 22.93 -12.73
N ALA A 135 5.74 22.69 -14.05
CA ALA A 135 4.57 22.65 -14.90
C ALA A 135 3.60 21.53 -14.48
N ALA A 136 4.13 20.37 -14.11
CA ALA A 136 3.34 19.23 -13.69
C ALA A 136 2.74 19.47 -12.29
N LEU A 137 3.52 19.95 -11.32
CA LEU A 137 2.99 20.33 -9.99
C LEU A 137 1.94 21.43 -10.08
N ARG A 138 2.15 22.43 -10.94
CA ARG A 138 1.14 23.46 -11.23
C ARG A 138 -0.14 22.83 -11.79
N ALA A 139 -0.04 21.91 -12.74
CA ALA A 139 -1.19 21.18 -13.26
C ALA A 139 -1.98 20.48 -12.15
N ALA A 140 -1.26 19.77 -11.27
CA ALA A 140 -1.86 19.06 -10.14
C ALA A 140 -2.58 20.02 -9.17
N TYR A 141 -1.91 21.09 -8.72
CA TYR A 141 -2.52 22.04 -7.76
C TYR A 141 -3.65 22.89 -8.37
N THR A 142 -3.57 23.23 -9.65
CA THR A 142 -4.64 23.97 -10.33
C THR A 142 -5.89 23.10 -10.51
N GLN A 143 -5.73 21.81 -10.83
CA GLN A 143 -6.88 20.93 -11.09
C GLN A 143 -7.41 20.26 -9.83
N LEU A 144 -6.56 19.83 -8.90
CA LEU A 144 -6.95 19.07 -7.72
C LEU A 144 -7.10 19.93 -6.46
N GLY A 145 -6.64 21.18 -6.49
CA GLY A 145 -6.59 22.06 -5.32
C GLY A 145 -5.29 21.94 -4.54
N ARG A 146 -5.11 22.84 -3.56
CA ARG A 146 -3.90 22.91 -2.72
C ARG A 146 -3.94 22.07 -1.45
N ASP A 147 -5.09 21.47 -1.12
CA ASP A 147 -5.27 20.65 0.09
C ASP A 147 -4.76 19.20 -0.08
N ILE A 148 -3.73 19.02 -0.92
CA ILE A 148 -3.07 17.74 -1.17
C ILE A 148 -1.56 17.91 -1.06
N ASP A 149 -0.95 17.06 -0.24
CA ASP A 149 0.49 16.97 -0.10
C ASP A 149 1.05 16.01 -1.14
N LEU A 150 1.70 16.58 -2.15
CA LEU A 150 2.34 15.85 -3.25
C LEU A 150 3.86 15.85 -3.08
N TRP A 151 4.47 14.68 -3.19
CA TRP A 151 5.91 14.51 -3.25
C TRP A 151 6.33 13.99 -4.62
N LEU A 152 6.92 14.88 -5.42
CA LEU A 152 7.46 14.54 -6.73
C LEU A 152 8.72 13.67 -6.56
N VAL A 153 8.77 12.53 -7.24
CA VAL A 153 9.86 11.54 -7.06
C VAL A 153 11.16 12.03 -7.70
N SER A 154 11.07 12.64 -8.89
CA SER A 154 12.23 13.17 -9.60
C SER A 154 11.81 14.23 -10.62
N LYS A 155 12.80 14.99 -11.11
CA LYS A 155 12.63 15.92 -12.25
C LYS A 155 12.61 15.21 -13.60
N LEU A 156 12.88 13.91 -13.63
CA LEU A 156 12.93 13.12 -14.84
C LEU A 156 11.54 12.56 -15.15
N PRO A 157 11.07 12.66 -16.40
CA PRO A 157 9.83 12.04 -16.80
C PRO A 157 9.98 10.53 -16.81
N ILE A 158 8.96 9.82 -16.32
CA ILE A 158 8.89 8.35 -16.33
C ILE A 158 8.38 7.83 -17.68
N ALA A 159 7.68 8.66 -18.44
CA ALA A 159 7.16 8.32 -19.76
C ALA A 159 6.89 9.55 -20.62
N VAL A 160 6.76 9.30 -21.92
CA VAL A 160 6.33 10.28 -22.91
C VAL A 160 5.19 9.67 -23.71
N ASN A 161 4.08 10.38 -23.84
CA ASN A 161 2.98 10.02 -24.71
C ASN A 161 2.72 11.14 -25.71
N LYS A 162 2.40 10.80 -26.96
CA LYS A 162 1.95 11.78 -27.94
C LYS A 162 0.45 11.91 -27.84
N ASP A 163 -0.02 13.14 -27.64
CA ASP A 163 -1.44 13.45 -27.64
C ASP A 163 -2.05 13.25 -29.05
N LYS A 164 -3.38 13.25 -29.16
CA LYS A 164 -4.08 13.13 -30.46
C LYS A 164 -3.71 14.25 -31.43
N GLU A 165 -3.29 15.38 -30.90
CA GLU A 165 -2.80 16.56 -31.62
C GLU A 165 -1.32 16.44 -32.03
N GLY A 166 -0.67 15.31 -31.73
CA GLY A 166 0.74 15.04 -31.99
C GLY A 166 1.70 15.67 -31.00
N VAL A 167 1.20 16.40 -30.00
CA VAL A 167 1.97 17.09 -28.96
C VAL A 167 2.60 16.09 -27.98
N ASP A 168 3.90 16.25 -27.69
CA ASP A 168 4.60 15.45 -26.70
C ASP A 168 4.14 15.82 -25.28
N ASN A 169 3.63 14.82 -24.55
CA ASN A 169 3.23 14.91 -23.16
C ASN A 169 4.19 14.08 -22.29
N TYR A 170 4.93 14.76 -21.42
CA TYR A 170 5.86 14.14 -20.47
C TYR A 170 5.13 13.85 -19.16
N ILE A 171 5.23 12.61 -18.69
CA ILE A 171 4.58 12.15 -17.46
C ILE A 171 5.61 12.10 -16.34
N LEU A 172 5.33 12.76 -15.22
CA LEU A 172 6.14 12.70 -14.01
C LEU A 172 5.43 11.90 -12.92
N LEU A 173 6.21 11.24 -12.07
CA LEU A 173 5.70 10.48 -10.92
C LEU A 173 5.65 11.34 -9.66
N SER A 174 4.51 11.34 -8.99
CA SER A 174 4.35 11.92 -7.66
C SER A 174 3.67 10.93 -6.73
N TYR A 175 4.07 10.93 -5.46
CA TYR A 175 3.33 10.27 -4.40
C TYR A 175 2.42 11.26 -3.68
N ILE A 176 1.23 10.79 -3.29
CA ILE A 176 0.38 11.50 -2.33
C ILE A 176 0.77 11.07 -0.92
N LEU A 177 1.08 12.04 -0.07
CA LEU A 177 1.44 11.80 1.34
C LEU A 177 0.22 11.96 2.23
N ASN A 178 -0.58 13.00 1.99
CA ASN A 178 -1.76 13.34 2.76
C ASN A 178 -2.68 14.27 1.95
N GLY A 179 -3.89 14.48 2.45
CA GLY A 179 -4.84 15.43 1.90
C GLY A 179 -5.90 14.81 1.01
N LYS A 180 -6.81 15.66 0.53
CA LYS A 180 -7.94 15.27 -0.32
C LYS A 180 -8.08 16.27 -1.47
N PRO A 181 -8.34 15.79 -2.69
CA PRO A 181 -8.63 16.69 -3.80
C PRO A 181 -9.90 17.48 -3.53
N ALA A 182 -9.90 18.74 -3.95
CA ALA A 182 -11.06 19.62 -3.90
C ALA A 182 -12.15 19.20 -4.89
N ILE A 183 -11.77 18.49 -5.96
CA ILE A 183 -12.67 17.91 -6.96
C ILE A 183 -12.88 16.42 -6.66
N GLU A 184 -14.01 15.85 -7.10
CA GLU A 184 -14.19 14.40 -7.06
C GLU A 184 -13.26 13.70 -8.05
N VAL A 185 -12.53 12.71 -7.57
CA VAL A 185 -11.52 11.97 -8.33
C VAL A 185 -11.72 10.48 -8.11
N ASP A 186 -11.34 9.68 -9.08
CA ASP A 186 -11.34 8.24 -8.96
C ASP A 186 -9.95 7.73 -8.58
N TYR A 187 -9.95 6.69 -7.76
CA TYR A 187 -8.74 6.08 -7.21
C TYR A 187 -8.56 4.66 -7.77
N PRO A 188 -8.33 4.42 -9.08
CA PRO A 188 -8.23 3.06 -9.62
C PRO A 188 -6.92 2.32 -9.28
N VAL A 189 -7.02 0.99 -9.14
CA VAL A 189 -5.86 0.09 -9.11
C VAL A 189 -5.41 -0.20 -10.55
N LYS A 190 -4.15 -0.55 -10.77
CA LYS A 190 -3.59 -0.93 -12.09
C LYS A 190 -4.49 -1.84 -12.94
N GLN A 191 -5.18 -2.81 -12.31
CA GLN A 191 -6.06 -3.78 -12.99
C GLN A 191 -7.41 -3.20 -13.45
N GLU A 192 -7.85 -2.10 -12.84
CA GLU A 192 -9.15 -1.48 -13.10
C GLU A 192 -9.08 -0.38 -14.16
N ILE A 193 -7.87 0.10 -14.48
CA ILE A 193 -7.66 1.12 -15.50
C ILE A 193 -7.88 0.48 -16.88
N ARG A 194 -9.12 0.54 -17.36
CA ARG A 194 -9.56 0.04 -18.67
C ARG A 194 -9.72 1.19 -19.66
N LEU A 195 -8.61 1.81 -20.04
CA LEU A 195 -8.59 2.83 -21.10
C LEU A 195 -7.41 2.54 -22.05
N PRO A 196 -7.45 2.98 -23.32
CA PRO A 196 -6.31 2.94 -24.24
C PRO A 196 -5.22 3.97 -23.84
N ASN A 197 -5.01 4.16 -22.54
CA ASN A 197 -4.13 5.19 -21.99
C ASN A 197 -2.82 4.53 -21.52
N ASN A 198 -1.74 4.88 -22.22
CA ASN A 198 -0.38 4.32 -22.13
C ASN A 198 0.35 4.49 -20.77
N PHE A 199 -0.35 4.85 -19.68
CA PHE A 199 0.27 5.05 -18.37
C PHE A 199 0.09 3.87 -17.41
N VAL A 200 -0.73 2.87 -17.75
CA VAL A 200 -0.97 1.68 -16.90
C VAL A 200 0.32 0.92 -16.60
N ASP A 201 1.22 0.82 -17.58
CA ASP A 201 2.51 0.14 -17.43
C ASP A 201 3.47 0.88 -16.49
N LEU A 202 3.26 2.18 -16.29
CA LEU A 202 4.10 3.03 -15.43
C LEU A 202 3.78 2.87 -13.95
N LEU A 203 2.65 2.23 -13.64
CA LEU A 203 2.32 1.94 -12.26
C LEU A 203 3.23 0.84 -11.72
N PRO A 204 3.88 1.09 -10.57
CA PRO A 204 4.77 0.13 -9.96
C PRO A 204 4.03 -1.21 -9.77
N ILE A 205 4.68 -2.29 -10.18
CA ILE A 205 4.14 -3.64 -10.03
C ILE A 205 4.30 -4.00 -8.56
N GLN A 206 3.24 -3.84 -7.77
CA GLN A 206 3.16 -4.33 -6.40
C GLN A 206 1.81 -4.98 -6.13
#